data_AF-A0A8H8M436-F1
#
_entry.id   AF-A0A8H8M436-F1
#
_cell.length_a   1.000
_cell.length_b   1.000
_cell.length_c   1.000
_cell.angle_alpha   90.00
_cell.angle_beta   90.00
_cell.angle_gamma   90.00
#
_symmetry.space_group_name_H-M   'P 1'
#
loop_
_entity.id
_entity.type
_entity.pdbx_description
1 polymer ?
#
loop_
_entity_poly.entity_id
_entity_poly.type
_entity_poly.pdbx_seq_one_letter_code
_entity_poly.pdbx_strand_id
1 'polypeptide(L)'
;MSMHSLFAWHVRDILRNKDLETIPEDLKDFFRKEKLGLPAQQSWIPHTKTTQKPLHTMNISLSTSHGSAMALENILKQGGAIREQRKAHILLMHADLGAGKKYLGLQESRGIKDDAWDRLQFIIFLPGWFHIRIALADAMHRLWMLPERSRAGHPTHPHSLFHLCTLLRPREIGKISTNPGFRRTHSLIQHLALATIADRWRLTVKRIHGVDLKNWRPTWDQVVDVSRQVVSEHVAALTYRPAHLSGSNGDMVHNQIRLFNQNALLYLTSGKAWHTS
;
A
#
# COMPACT_ATOMS: atom_id res chain seq x y z
N MET A 1 1.85 13.37 14.00
CA MET A 1 0.44 13.17 13.59
C MET A 1 0.00 11.80 14.08
N SER A 2 -1.19 11.66 14.67
CA SER A 2 -1.68 10.33 15.07
C SER A 2 -2.12 9.52 13.84
N MET A 3 -1.99 8.19 13.90
CA MET A 3 -2.52 7.31 12.84
C MET A 3 -4.03 7.49 12.62
N HIS A 4 -4.76 7.79 13.68
CA HIS A 4 -6.19 8.11 13.59
C HIS A 4 -6.45 9.35 12.74
N SER A 5 -5.66 10.41 12.93
CA SER A 5 -5.75 11.64 12.13
C SER A 5 -5.43 11.40 10.66
N LEU A 6 -4.44 10.55 10.38
CA LEU A 6 -4.07 10.14 9.02
C LEU A 6 -5.18 9.33 8.34
N PHE A 7 -5.72 8.33 9.02
CA PHE A 7 -6.87 7.57 8.53
C PHE A 7 -8.08 8.48 8.28
N ALA A 8 -8.36 9.42 9.17
CA ALA A 8 -9.47 10.35 8.98
C ALA A 8 -9.26 11.22 7.73
N TRP A 9 -8.02 11.63 7.47
CA TRP A 9 -7.67 12.33 6.24
C TRP A 9 -7.94 11.48 4.99
N HIS A 10 -7.51 10.21 4.97
CA HIS A 10 -7.78 9.30 3.84
C HIS A 10 -9.28 9.00 3.66
N VAL A 11 -10.01 8.84 4.77
CA VAL A 11 -11.47 8.63 4.76
C VAL A 11 -12.21 9.83 4.17
N ARG A 12 -11.75 11.07 4.40
CA ARG A 12 -12.29 12.26 3.72
C ARG A 12 -11.88 12.35 2.26
N ASP A 13 -10.62 12.03 1.95
CA ASP A 13 -10.11 12.06 0.57
C ASP A 13 -10.92 11.16 -0.36
N ILE A 14 -11.40 10.03 0.16
CA ILE A 14 -12.28 9.12 -0.57
C ILE A 14 -13.53 9.80 -1.13
N LEU A 15 -14.13 10.77 -0.42
CA LEU A 15 -15.32 11.50 -0.89
C LEU A 15 -15.05 12.35 -2.13
N ARG A 16 -13.77 12.63 -2.44
CA ARG A 16 -13.34 13.39 -3.63
C ARG A 16 -13.16 12.48 -4.84
N ASN A 17 -13.24 11.16 -4.66
CA ASN A 17 -13.06 10.20 -5.74
C ASN A 17 -14.19 10.32 -6.77
N LYS A 18 -13.83 10.42 -8.05
CA LYS A 18 -14.76 10.55 -9.17
C LYS A 18 -15.63 9.31 -9.35
N ASP A 19 -15.08 8.14 -9.04
CA ASP A 19 -15.69 6.83 -9.25
C ASP A 19 -16.80 6.50 -8.23
N LEU A 20 -17.08 7.39 -7.26
CA LEU A 20 -18.20 7.23 -6.34
C LEU A 20 -19.52 7.71 -6.96
N GLU A 21 -20.18 6.83 -7.71
CA GLU A 21 -21.49 7.13 -8.32
C GLU A 21 -22.60 7.42 -7.29
N THR A 22 -22.44 6.95 -6.05
CA THR A 22 -23.43 7.14 -4.97
C THR A 22 -23.46 8.56 -4.40
N ILE A 23 -22.49 9.40 -4.75
CA ILE A 23 -22.39 10.79 -4.29
C ILE A 23 -22.77 11.71 -5.45
N PRO A 24 -23.79 12.57 -5.29
CA PRO A 24 -24.15 13.58 -6.29
C PRO A 24 -22.99 14.50 -6.68
N GLU A 25 -22.96 14.97 -7.93
CA GLU A 25 -21.83 15.75 -8.44
C GLU A 25 -21.70 17.11 -7.73
N ASP A 26 -22.80 17.74 -7.31
CA ASP A 26 -22.78 18.97 -6.50
C ASP A 26 -22.07 18.75 -5.16
N LEU A 27 -22.29 17.61 -4.53
CA LEU A 27 -21.64 17.25 -3.27
C LEU A 27 -20.16 16.87 -3.49
N LYS A 28 -19.81 16.21 -4.60
CA LYS A 28 -18.41 15.99 -4.99
C LYS A 28 -17.69 17.31 -5.22
N ASP A 29 -18.33 18.26 -5.89
CA ASP A 29 -17.76 19.57 -6.16
C ASP A 29 -17.55 20.37 -4.87
N PHE A 30 -18.47 20.28 -3.91
CA PHE A 30 -18.25 20.79 -2.56
C PHE A 30 -16.97 20.21 -1.94
N PHE A 31 -16.80 18.88 -1.92
CA PHE A 31 -15.59 18.24 -1.38
C PHE A 31 -14.32 18.54 -2.18
N ARG A 32 -14.42 18.88 -3.47
CA ARG A 32 -13.27 19.24 -4.31
C ARG A 32 -12.84 20.69 -4.10
N LYS A 33 -13.80 21.60 -3.93
CA LYS A 33 -13.57 23.05 -3.69
C LYS A 33 -12.88 23.28 -2.35
N GLU A 34 -13.24 22.50 -1.33
CA GLU A 34 -12.60 22.59 -0.02
C GLU A 34 -11.16 22.06 -0.05
N LYS A 35 -10.26 22.81 0.61
CA LYS A 35 -8.85 22.41 0.75
C LYS A 35 -8.75 21.34 1.83
N LEU A 36 -8.81 20.07 1.42
CA LEU A 36 -8.49 18.93 2.30
C LEU A 36 -7.13 19.08 3.00
N GLY A 37 -6.22 19.86 2.41
CA GLY A 37 -4.84 20.00 2.85
C GLY A 37 -4.04 18.72 2.62
N LEU A 38 -2.74 18.79 2.90
CA LEU A 38 -1.94 17.58 3.07
C LEU A 38 -2.17 17.05 4.49
N PRO A 39 -2.09 15.73 4.72
CA PRO A 39 -2.05 15.22 6.08
C PRO A 39 -0.84 15.85 6.78
N ALA A 40 -0.98 16.24 8.05
CA ALA A 40 0.09 16.90 8.80
C ALA A 40 1.38 16.06 8.75
N GLN A 41 2.34 16.49 7.92
CA GLN A 41 3.59 15.77 7.71
C GLN A 41 4.43 15.86 8.99
N GLN A 42 4.89 14.71 9.49
CA GLN A 42 5.60 14.63 10.77
C GLN A 42 7.12 14.80 10.61
N SER A 43 7.65 14.54 9.41
CA SER A 43 9.07 14.64 9.11
C SER A 43 9.24 14.75 7.61
N TRP A 44 9.63 15.93 7.13
CA TRP A 44 10.06 16.12 5.75
C TRP A 44 11.57 15.83 5.67
N ILE A 45 11.98 14.98 4.73
CA ILE A 45 13.38 15.01 4.29
C ILE A 45 13.43 16.11 3.24
N PRO A 46 14.25 17.15 3.43
CA PRO A 46 14.36 18.20 2.44
C PRO A 46 14.73 17.63 1.07
N HIS A 47 13.82 17.78 0.10
CA HIS A 47 14.09 17.42 -1.27
C HIS A 47 14.93 18.52 -1.90
N THR A 48 16.25 18.39 -1.80
CA THR A 48 17.13 19.13 -2.70
C THR A 48 17.08 18.42 -4.05
N LYS A 49 16.82 19.16 -5.13
CA LYS A 49 16.95 18.60 -6.49
C LYS A 49 18.37 18.06 -6.63
N THR A 50 18.50 16.75 -6.72
CA THR A 50 19.80 16.12 -6.96
C THR A 50 20.08 16.15 -8.45
N THR A 51 21.30 16.53 -8.83
CA THR A 51 21.77 16.38 -10.20
C THR A 51 22.01 14.90 -10.46
N GLN A 52 21.11 14.28 -11.22
CA GLN A 52 21.27 12.90 -11.66
C GLN A 52 22.11 12.88 -12.93
N LYS A 53 23.22 12.15 -12.91
CA LYS A 53 24.02 11.87 -14.11
C LYS A 53 23.73 10.44 -14.55
N PRO A 54 23.09 10.23 -15.72
CA PRO A 54 22.88 8.89 -16.22
C PRO A 54 24.23 8.23 -16.49
N LEU A 55 24.33 6.94 -16.18
CA LEU A 55 25.49 6.13 -16.55
C LEU A 55 25.45 5.88 -18.06
N HIS A 56 26.63 5.72 -18.65
CA HIS A 56 26.77 5.24 -20.02
C HIS A 56 26.16 3.85 -20.18
N THR A 57 25.60 3.62 -21.36
CA THR A 57 25.07 2.31 -21.73
C THR A 57 26.16 1.24 -21.66
N MET A 58 25.76 0.05 -21.23
CA MET A 58 26.65 -1.10 -21.09
C MET A 58 26.14 -2.21 -21.99
N ASN A 59 27.03 -2.79 -22.80
CA ASN A 59 26.72 -4.00 -23.55
C ASN A 59 27.01 -5.24 -22.69
N ILE A 60 26.21 -5.43 -21.64
CA ILE A 60 26.39 -6.52 -20.67
C ILE A 60 25.05 -7.23 -20.49
N SER A 61 25.04 -8.54 -20.72
CA SER A 61 23.85 -9.36 -20.45
C SER A 61 23.65 -9.51 -18.94
N LEU A 62 22.56 -8.97 -18.41
CA LEU A 62 22.20 -9.12 -17.01
C LEU A 62 21.53 -10.47 -16.71
N SER A 63 21.42 -11.39 -17.67
CA SER A 63 20.73 -12.68 -17.47
C SER A 63 21.50 -13.62 -16.55
N THR A 64 22.82 -13.47 -16.44
CA THR A 64 23.71 -14.34 -15.65
C THR A 64 24.28 -13.62 -14.42
N SER A 65 24.73 -14.39 -13.42
CA SER A 65 25.42 -13.84 -12.24
C SER A 65 26.72 -13.16 -12.62
N HIS A 66 27.46 -13.70 -13.60
CA HIS A 66 28.69 -13.11 -14.11
C HIS A 66 28.43 -11.75 -14.78
N GLY A 67 27.42 -11.65 -15.65
CA GLY A 67 27.07 -10.38 -16.28
C GLY A 67 26.56 -9.35 -15.27
N SER A 68 25.84 -9.79 -14.23
CA SER A 68 25.44 -8.89 -13.13
C SER A 68 26.66 -8.35 -12.36
N ALA A 69 27.68 -9.18 -12.13
CA ALA A 69 28.94 -8.76 -11.52
C ALA A 69 29.67 -7.73 -12.38
N MET A 70 29.80 -8.00 -13.68
CA MET A 70 30.44 -7.06 -14.63
C MET A 70 29.71 -5.72 -14.68
N ALA A 71 28.37 -5.74 -14.70
CA ALA A 71 27.58 -4.51 -14.71
C ALA A 71 27.79 -3.71 -13.43
N LEU A 72 27.83 -4.36 -12.27
CA LEU A 72 28.09 -3.69 -11.00
C LEU A 72 29.49 -3.07 -10.94
N GLU A 73 30.52 -3.80 -11.37
CA GLU A 73 31.90 -3.30 -11.45
C GLU A 73 31.99 -2.09 -12.39
N ASN A 74 31.27 -2.13 -13.51
CA ASN A 74 31.18 -1.03 -14.46
C ASN A 74 30.45 0.19 -13.85
N ILE A 75 29.32 0.00 -13.17
CA ILE A 75 28.59 1.05 -12.44
C ILE A 75 29.52 1.74 -11.43
N LEU A 76 30.24 0.96 -10.63
CA LEU A 76 31.18 1.48 -9.62
C LEU A 76 32.33 2.26 -10.26
N LYS A 77 32.83 1.80 -11.42
CA LYS A 77 33.88 2.49 -12.18
C LYS A 77 33.36 3.80 -12.75
N GLN A 78 32.19 3.81 -13.37
CA GLN A 78 31.58 5.02 -13.92
C GLN A 78 31.19 6.03 -12.83
N GLY A 79 30.79 5.54 -11.65
CA GLY A 79 30.53 6.37 -10.48
C GLY A 79 31.78 6.95 -9.83
N GLY A 80 32.98 6.68 -10.37
CA GLY A 80 34.24 7.22 -9.87
C GLY A 80 34.66 6.67 -8.51
N ALA A 81 34.03 5.60 -8.02
CA ALA A 81 34.41 5.02 -6.76
C ALA A 81 35.85 4.49 -6.87
N ILE A 82 36.73 4.77 -5.92
CA ILE A 82 38.10 4.22 -5.86
C ILE A 82 38.24 3.26 -4.68
N ARG A 83 39.09 2.22 -4.81
CA ARG A 83 39.17 1.06 -3.88
C ARG A 83 39.35 1.49 -2.42
N GLU A 84 40.01 2.61 -2.20
CA GLU A 84 40.38 3.17 -0.92
C GLU A 84 39.20 3.89 -0.25
N GLN A 85 38.44 4.69 -1.00
CA GLN A 85 37.20 5.32 -0.50
C GLN A 85 36.11 4.29 -0.19
N ARG A 86 36.17 3.13 -0.86
CA ARG A 86 35.16 2.07 -0.77
C ARG A 86 35.18 1.27 0.53
N LYS A 87 36.21 1.40 1.38
CA LYS A 87 36.24 0.77 2.72
C LYS A 87 35.43 1.53 3.78
N ALA A 88 35.18 2.82 3.57
CA ALA A 88 34.52 3.70 4.53
C ALA A 88 33.02 3.93 4.24
N HIS A 89 32.50 3.39 3.13
CA HIS A 89 31.15 3.69 2.65
C HIS A 89 30.35 2.42 2.36
N ILE A 90 29.05 2.49 2.61
CA ILE A 90 28.07 1.52 2.14
C ILE A 90 27.41 2.02 0.86
N LEU A 91 27.16 1.12 -0.09
CA LEU A 91 26.37 1.41 -1.28
C LEU A 91 24.97 0.83 -1.11
N LEU A 92 23.98 1.70 -1.06
CA LEU A 92 22.58 1.30 -1.07
C LEU A 92 22.14 1.09 -2.53
N MET A 93 21.76 -0.13 -2.89
CA MET A 93 21.34 -0.47 -4.24
C MET A 93 19.84 -0.74 -4.27
N HIS A 94 19.11 0.09 -5.01
CA HIS A 94 17.71 -0.16 -5.34
C HIS A 94 17.62 -0.77 -6.74
N ALA A 95 17.08 -1.98 -6.82
CA ALA A 95 16.81 -2.65 -8.08
C ALA A 95 15.57 -3.53 -7.95
N ASP A 96 15.21 -4.21 -9.04
CA ASP A 96 14.15 -5.20 -8.98
C ASP A 96 14.54 -6.45 -8.17
N LEU A 97 13.56 -7.26 -7.79
CA LEU A 97 13.80 -8.49 -7.03
C LEU A 97 14.69 -9.49 -7.77
N GLY A 98 14.67 -9.50 -9.11
CA GLY A 98 15.52 -10.37 -9.92
C GLY A 98 16.98 -9.96 -9.83
N ALA A 99 17.26 -8.67 -9.96
CA ALA A 99 18.58 -8.08 -9.75
C ALA A 99 19.06 -8.29 -8.30
N GLY A 100 18.19 -8.08 -7.31
CA GLY A 100 18.49 -8.33 -5.91
C GLY A 100 18.89 -9.79 -5.62
N LYS A 101 18.15 -10.77 -6.18
CA LYS A 101 18.50 -12.19 -6.05
C LYS A 101 19.85 -12.52 -6.68
N LYS A 102 20.13 -12.00 -7.87
CA LYS A 102 21.42 -12.22 -8.55
C LYS A 102 22.58 -11.63 -7.74
N TYR A 103 22.35 -10.45 -7.15
CA TYR A 103 23.31 -9.79 -6.30
C TYR A 103 23.58 -10.57 -5.00
N LEU A 104 22.54 -11.03 -4.30
CA LEU A 104 22.70 -11.85 -3.10
C LEU A 104 23.41 -13.17 -3.41
N GLY A 105 23.05 -13.84 -4.51
CA GLY A 105 23.77 -15.04 -4.96
C GLY A 105 25.23 -14.77 -5.34
N LEU A 106 25.53 -13.57 -5.84
CA LEU A 106 26.91 -13.15 -6.10
C LEU A 106 27.69 -12.98 -4.78
N GLN A 107 27.12 -12.31 -3.77
CA GLN A 107 27.75 -12.20 -2.45
C GLN A 107 28.00 -13.57 -1.82
N GLU A 108 27.03 -14.48 -1.91
CA GLU A 108 27.14 -15.85 -1.40
C GLU A 108 28.26 -16.61 -2.12
N SER A 109 28.28 -16.58 -3.46
CA SER A 109 29.33 -17.26 -4.25
C SER A 109 30.73 -16.71 -3.99
N ARG A 110 30.84 -15.44 -3.62
CA ARG A 110 32.11 -14.79 -3.28
C ARG A 110 32.42 -14.87 -1.79
N GLY A 111 31.59 -15.49 -0.95
CA GLY A 111 31.76 -15.51 0.51
C GLY A 111 33.09 -16.07 1.02
N ILE A 112 33.75 -16.94 0.24
CA ILE A 112 35.06 -17.52 0.56
C ILE A 112 36.25 -16.59 0.28
N LYS A 113 36.03 -15.41 -0.31
CA LYS A 113 37.11 -14.45 -0.59
C LYS A 113 37.58 -13.78 0.69
N ASP A 114 38.87 -13.48 0.79
CA ASP A 114 39.47 -12.89 1.99
C ASP A 114 39.07 -11.43 2.21
N ASP A 115 38.92 -10.66 1.12
CA ASP A 115 38.59 -9.22 1.18
C ASP A 115 37.07 -8.99 1.18
N ALA A 116 36.58 -8.14 2.08
CA ALA A 116 35.16 -7.75 2.16
C ALA A 116 34.66 -7.11 0.86
N TRP A 117 35.57 -6.47 0.13
CA TRP A 117 35.33 -5.92 -1.20
C TRP A 117 35.01 -7.01 -2.22
N ASP A 118 35.84 -8.05 -2.29
CA ASP A 118 35.64 -9.16 -3.22
C ASP A 118 34.34 -9.90 -2.88
N ARG A 119 33.97 -9.98 -1.60
CA ARG A 119 32.68 -10.48 -1.13
C ARG A 119 31.49 -9.54 -1.40
N LEU A 120 31.74 -8.32 -1.89
CA LEU A 120 30.75 -7.27 -2.11
C LEU A 120 29.95 -6.89 -0.84
N GLN A 121 30.51 -7.04 0.36
CA GLN A 121 29.77 -6.81 1.61
C GLN A 121 29.29 -5.37 1.81
N PHE A 122 29.97 -4.40 1.17
CA PHE A 122 29.65 -2.98 1.26
C PHE A 122 28.38 -2.59 0.49
N ILE A 123 27.85 -3.44 -0.39
CA ILE A 123 26.62 -3.15 -1.13
C ILE A 123 25.43 -3.82 -0.43
N ILE A 124 24.46 -3.01 -0.06
CA ILE A 124 23.24 -3.42 0.61
C ILE A 124 22.10 -3.28 -0.39
N PHE A 125 21.53 -4.42 -0.78
CA PHE A 125 20.32 -4.42 -1.60
C PHE A 125 19.12 -3.95 -0.76
N LEU A 126 18.47 -2.90 -1.24
CA LEU A 126 17.22 -2.41 -0.68
C LEU A 126 16.12 -2.60 -1.72
N PRO A 127 15.07 -3.41 -1.43
CA PRO A 127 13.99 -3.58 -2.37
C PRO A 127 13.37 -2.21 -2.69
N GLY A 128 13.20 -1.92 -3.98
CA GLY A 128 12.52 -0.70 -4.39
C GLY A 128 11.11 -0.61 -3.79
N TRP A 129 10.63 0.60 -3.53
CA TRP A 129 9.30 0.84 -2.97
C TRP A 129 8.18 0.16 -3.77
N PHE A 130 8.35 0.08 -5.09
CA PHE A 130 7.45 -0.67 -5.98
C PHE A 130 7.30 -2.15 -5.57
N HIS A 131 8.38 -2.83 -5.21
CA HIS A 131 8.34 -4.22 -4.77
C HIS A 131 7.70 -4.38 -3.40
N ILE A 132 7.92 -3.42 -2.50
CA ILE A 132 7.21 -3.37 -1.22
C ILE A 132 5.70 -3.27 -1.49
N ARG A 133 5.27 -2.42 -2.42
CA ARG A 133 3.84 -2.32 -2.80
C ARG A 133 3.30 -3.60 -3.44
N ILE A 134 4.10 -4.29 -4.25
CA ILE A 134 3.72 -5.62 -4.79
C ILE A 134 3.51 -6.61 -3.65
N ALA A 135 4.45 -6.69 -2.71
CA ALA A 135 4.36 -7.58 -1.56
C ALA A 135 3.16 -7.25 -0.67
N LEU A 136 2.89 -5.97 -0.42
CA LEU A 136 1.71 -5.53 0.33
C LEU A 136 0.40 -5.89 -0.39
N ALA A 137 0.35 -5.76 -1.71
CA ALA A 137 -0.82 -6.15 -2.49
C ALA A 137 -1.05 -7.68 -2.42
N ASP A 138 0.00 -8.48 -2.58
CA ASP A 138 -0.06 -9.94 -2.42
C ASP A 138 -0.50 -10.34 -1.00
N ALA A 139 0.01 -9.67 0.04
CA ALA A 139 -0.43 -9.88 1.42
C ALA A 139 -1.91 -9.56 1.60
N MET A 140 -2.39 -8.42 1.09
CA MET A 140 -3.80 -8.05 1.12
C MET A 140 -4.69 -9.08 0.41
N HIS A 141 -4.24 -9.57 -0.74
CA HIS A 141 -4.94 -10.61 -1.50
C HIS A 141 -5.05 -11.91 -0.70
N ARG A 142 -3.93 -12.40 -0.15
CA ARG A 142 -3.90 -13.62 0.67
C ARG A 142 -4.69 -13.53 1.96
N LEU A 143 -4.78 -12.35 2.56
CA LEU A 143 -5.50 -12.13 3.82
C LEU A 143 -7.02 -12.00 3.61
N TRP A 144 -7.45 -11.32 2.54
CA TRP A 144 -8.83 -10.84 2.42
C TRP A 144 -9.58 -11.35 1.19
N MET A 145 -8.87 -11.83 0.17
CA MET A 145 -9.44 -12.11 -1.15
C MET A 145 -9.19 -13.54 -1.62
N LEU A 146 -8.49 -14.36 -0.82
CA LEU A 146 -8.26 -15.76 -1.12
C LEU A 146 -9.36 -16.62 -0.47
N PRO A 147 -10.13 -17.40 -1.24
CA PRO A 147 -11.25 -18.16 -0.72
C PRO A 147 -10.83 -19.30 0.23
N GLU A 148 -9.68 -19.93 -0.01
CA GLU A 148 -9.20 -21.12 0.71
C GLU A 148 -8.71 -20.86 2.14
N ARG A 149 -8.48 -19.59 2.54
CA ARG A 149 -8.00 -19.23 3.89
C ARG A 149 -9.12 -18.82 4.85
N SER A 150 -10.35 -19.20 4.55
CA SER A 150 -11.52 -18.75 5.30
C SER A 150 -11.62 -19.48 6.64
N ARG A 151 -11.16 -18.78 7.70
CA ARG A 151 -11.69 -18.93 9.06
C ARG A 151 -13.23 -18.79 9.01
N ALA A 152 -13.94 -19.27 10.05
CA ALA A 152 -15.40 -19.23 10.15
C ALA A 152 -16.00 -17.96 9.49
N GLY A 153 -16.76 -18.14 8.40
CA GLY A 153 -17.05 -17.10 7.40
C GLY A 153 -16.55 -17.47 6.00
N HIS A 154 -16.89 -18.67 5.54
CA HIS A 154 -16.61 -19.28 4.23
C HIS A 154 -16.75 -18.28 3.05
N PRO A 155 -16.05 -18.44 1.90
CA PRO A 155 -16.20 -17.57 0.72
C PRO A 155 -17.63 -17.53 0.13
N THR A 156 -18.50 -18.46 0.54
CA THR A 156 -19.94 -18.44 0.22
C THR A 156 -20.77 -17.62 1.21
N HIS A 157 -20.17 -17.12 2.29
CA HIS A 157 -20.84 -16.20 3.20
C HIS A 157 -21.13 -14.91 2.41
N PRO A 158 -22.41 -14.48 2.32
CA PRO A 158 -22.80 -13.30 1.54
C PRO A 158 -22.10 -12.01 1.95
N HIS A 159 -21.50 -11.98 3.14
CA HIS A 159 -20.78 -10.83 3.66
C HIS A 159 -19.26 -11.01 3.74
N SER A 160 -18.70 -12.03 3.08
CA SER A 160 -17.24 -12.16 2.97
C SER A 160 -16.66 -11.08 2.05
N LEU A 161 -15.42 -10.65 2.31
CA LEU A 161 -14.72 -9.71 1.42
C LEU A 161 -14.52 -10.32 0.01
N PHE A 162 -14.36 -11.64 -0.08
CA PHE A 162 -14.34 -12.34 -1.35
C PHE A 162 -15.66 -12.17 -2.11
N HIS A 163 -16.81 -12.30 -1.45
CA HIS A 163 -18.10 -12.04 -2.09
C HIS A 163 -18.18 -10.61 -2.65
N LEU A 164 -17.72 -9.60 -1.91
CA LEU A 164 -17.62 -8.23 -2.43
C LEU A 164 -16.71 -8.15 -3.68
N CYS A 165 -15.60 -8.89 -3.73
CA CYS A 165 -14.78 -9.01 -4.93
C CYS A 165 -15.59 -9.57 -6.11
N THR A 166 -16.44 -10.58 -5.88
CA THR A 166 -17.29 -11.17 -6.94
C THR A 166 -18.33 -10.18 -7.47
N LEU A 167 -18.86 -9.30 -6.62
CA LEU A 167 -19.77 -8.23 -7.03
C LEU A 167 -19.05 -7.15 -7.86
N LEU A 168 -17.83 -6.77 -7.46
CA LEU A 168 -17.05 -5.74 -8.16
C LEU A 168 -16.44 -6.22 -9.48
N ARG A 169 -16.14 -7.52 -9.59
CA ARG A 169 -15.41 -8.13 -10.72
C ARG A 169 -15.95 -9.53 -11.08
N PRO A 170 -17.23 -9.65 -11.47
CA PRO A 170 -17.87 -10.95 -11.68
C PRO A 170 -17.22 -11.79 -12.79
N ARG A 171 -16.60 -11.14 -13.78
CA ARG A 171 -15.93 -11.80 -14.91
C ARG A 171 -14.50 -12.25 -14.62
N GLU A 172 -13.94 -11.91 -13.45
CA GLU A 172 -12.53 -12.16 -13.12
C GLU A 172 -12.34 -13.07 -11.90
N ILE A 173 -13.43 -13.68 -11.40
CA ILE A 173 -13.45 -14.48 -10.16
C ILE A 173 -12.36 -15.56 -10.15
N GLY A 174 -12.23 -16.34 -11.22
CA GLY A 174 -11.22 -17.41 -11.29
C GLY A 174 -9.76 -16.92 -11.23
N LYS A 175 -9.50 -15.69 -11.71
CA LYS A 175 -8.17 -15.07 -11.60
C LYS A 175 -7.96 -14.49 -10.20
N ILE A 176 -9.00 -13.92 -9.60
CA ILE A 176 -8.97 -13.37 -8.24
C ILE A 176 -8.80 -14.49 -7.22
N SER A 177 -9.39 -15.66 -7.40
CA SER A 177 -9.29 -16.78 -6.46
C SER A 177 -7.91 -17.45 -6.41
N THR A 178 -7.05 -17.20 -7.40
CA THR A 178 -5.75 -17.88 -7.57
C THR A 178 -4.57 -16.93 -7.44
N ASN A 179 -4.17 -16.29 -8.53
CA ASN A 179 -3.08 -15.31 -8.57
C ASN A 179 -3.44 -14.16 -9.53
N PRO A 180 -4.11 -13.11 -9.04
CA PRO A 180 -4.59 -12.03 -9.89
C PRO A 180 -3.48 -11.15 -10.47
N GLY A 181 -2.25 -11.23 -9.96
CA GLY A 181 -1.16 -10.33 -10.31
C GLY A 181 -1.31 -8.92 -9.71
N PHE A 182 -0.22 -8.15 -9.68
CA PHE A 182 -0.17 -6.88 -8.95
C PHE A 182 -1.22 -5.86 -9.39
N ARG A 183 -1.30 -5.56 -10.69
CA ARG A 183 -2.17 -4.48 -11.20
C ARG A 183 -3.65 -4.71 -10.86
N ARG A 184 -4.13 -5.94 -11.04
CA ARG A 184 -5.50 -6.33 -10.72
C ARG A 184 -5.76 -6.25 -9.22
N THR A 185 -4.85 -6.81 -8.42
CA THR A 185 -4.93 -6.78 -6.96
C THR A 185 -4.95 -5.34 -6.43
N HIS A 186 -4.06 -4.49 -6.93
CA HIS A 186 -3.98 -3.08 -6.57
C HIS A 186 -5.30 -2.36 -6.81
N SER A 187 -5.86 -2.49 -8.01
CA SER A 187 -7.16 -1.88 -8.37
C SER A 187 -8.30 -2.45 -7.53
N LEU A 188 -8.30 -3.75 -7.27
CA LEU A 188 -9.33 -4.41 -6.45
C LEU A 188 -9.29 -3.92 -5.00
N ILE A 189 -8.10 -3.78 -4.39
CA ILE A 189 -7.94 -3.19 -3.04
C ILE A 189 -8.51 -1.77 -3.02
N GLN A 190 -8.20 -0.95 -4.02
CA GLN A 190 -8.70 0.42 -4.10
C GLN A 190 -10.24 0.47 -4.17
N HIS A 191 -10.86 -0.35 -5.03
CA HIS A 191 -12.32 -0.36 -5.17
C HIS A 191 -13.02 -0.93 -3.93
N LEU A 192 -12.47 -1.96 -3.30
CA LEU A 192 -13.02 -2.49 -2.05
C LEU A 192 -12.90 -1.47 -0.93
N ALA A 193 -11.75 -0.82 -0.77
CA ALA A 193 -11.55 0.24 0.23
C ALA A 193 -12.54 1.39 0.00
N LEU A 194 -12.70 1.79 -1.26
CA LEU A 194 -13.64 2.82 -1.67
C LEU A 194 -15.08 2.45 -1.30
N ALA A 195 -15.55 1.26 -1.71
CA ALA A 195 -16.91 0.80 -1.48
C ALA A 195 -17.21 0.62 0.02
N THR A 196 -16.30 -0.04 0.75
CA THR A 196 -16.48 -0.29 2.18
C THR A 196 -16.50 1.01 2.97
N ILE A 197 -15.57 1.95 2.74
CA ILE A 197 -15.54 3.23 3.46
C ILE A 197 -16.70 4.14 3.07
N ALA A 198 -17.10 4.17 1.79
CA ALA A 198 -18.25 4.95 1.35
C ALA A 198 -19.57 4.45 1.96
N ASP A 199 -19.75 3.14 2.11
CA ASP A 199 -20.91 2.60 2.83
C ASP A 199 -20.88 3.02 4.31
N ARG A 200 -19.70 3.07 4.94
CA ARG A 200 -19.58 3.57 6.32
C ARG A 200 -19.94 5.05 6.43
N TRP A 201 -19.51 5.89 5.50
CA TRP A 201 -20.01 7.27 5.42
C TRP A 201 -21.53 7.33 5.36
N ARG A 202 -22.16 6.53 4.49
CA ARG A 202 -23.62 6.50 4.35
C ARG A 202 -24.32 6.14 5.65
N LEU A 203 -23.85 5.10 6.34
CA LEU A 203 -24.43 4.64 7.61
C LEU A 203 -24.21 5.66 8.73
N THR A 204 -22.99 6.20 8.86
CA THR A 204 -22.65 7.16 9.92
C THR A 204 -23.41 8.48 9.74
N VAL A 205 -23.51 9.02 8.51
CA VAL A 205 -24.28 10.24 8.24
C VAL A 205 -25.76 10.03 8.53
N LYS A 206 -26.34 8.91 8.09
CA LYS A 206 -27.75 8.58 8.38
C LYS A 206 -28.01 8.46 9.87
N ARG A 207 -27.10 7.85 10.62
CA ARG A 207 -27.19 7.70 12.08
C ARG A 207 -27.15 9.05 12.81
N ILE A 208 -26.22 9.94 12.43
CA ILE A 208 -25.99 11.20 13.14
C ILE A 208 -26.99 12.29 12.73
N HIS A 209 -27.29 12.38 11.44
CA HIS A 209 -28.03 13.49 10.87
C HIS A 209 -29.43 13.11 10.37
N GLY A 210 -29.80 11.82 10.38
CA GLY A 210 -31.11 11.35 9.92
C GLY A 210 -31.33 11.45 8.41
N VAL A 211 -30.30 11.82 7.63
CA VAL A 211 -30.38 12.01 6.18
C VAL A 211 -29.50 11.03 5.43
N ASP A 212 -29.90 10.64 4.21
CA ASP A 212 -29.02 9.86 3.34
C ASP A 212 -27.84 10.71 2.88
N LEU A 213 -26.66 10.09 2.70
CA LEU A 213 -25.41 10.77 2.29
C LEU A 213 -25.58 11.67 1.06
N LYS A 214 -26.35 11.23 0.06
CA LYS A 214 -26.64 12.00 -1.16
C LYS A 214 -27.38 13.33 -0.89
N ASN A 215 -28.17 13.37 0.18
CA ASN A 215 -28.98 14.52 0.58
C ASN A 215 -28.30 15.34 1.68
N TRP A 216 -27.16 14.88 2.18
CA TRP A 216 -26.43 15.60 3.22
C TRP A 216 -25.81 16.87 2.64
N ARG A 217 -25.94 17.98 3.37
CA ARG A 217 -25.39 19.29 3.02
C ARG A 217 -24.54 19.81 4.19
N PRO A 218 -23.34 19.25 4.37
CA PRO A 218 -22.54 19.52 5.56
C PRO A 218 -21.75 20.82 5.48
N THR A 219 -21.37 21.36 6.64
CA THR A 219 -20.22 22.24 6.77
C THR A 219 -18.92 21.43 6.76
N TRP A 220 -17.78 22.06 6.48
CA TRP A 220 -16.50 21.34 6.47
C TRP A 220 -16.15 20.73 7.84
N ASP A 221 -16.44 21.42 8.94
CA ASP A 221 -16.22 20.90 10.29
C ASP A 221 -17.04 19.63 10.56
N GLN A 222 -18.29 19.59 10.08
CA GLN A 222 -19.10 18.37 10.15
C GLN A 222 -18.47 17.22 9.37
N VAL A 223 -17.90 17.47 8.18
CA VAL A 223 -17.16 16.44 7.41
C VAL A 223 -15.96 15.94 8.21
N VAL A 224 -15.21 16.85 8.85
CA VAL A 224 -14.06 16.49 9.69
C VAL A 224 -14.50 15.62 10.87
N ASP A 225 -15.56 15.99 11.57
CA ASP A 225 -16.02 15.23 12.73
C ASP A 225 -16.62 13.88 12.36
N VAL A 226 -17.46 13.81 11.32
CA VAL A 226 -17.98 12.54 10.82
C VAL A 226 -16.85 11.62 10.36
N SER A 227 -15.81 12.15 9.71
CA SER A 227 -14.67 11.32 9.29
C SER A 227 -13.91 10.72 10.47
N ARG A 228 -13.79 11.45 11.59
CA ARG A 228 -13.18 10.93 12.83
C ARG A 228 -14.06 9.82 13.42
N GLN A 229 -15.39 10.00 13.39
CA GLN A 229 -16.32 8.97 13.85
C GLN A 229 -16.24 7.71 12.99
N VAL A 230 -16.23 7.84 11.66
CA VAL A 230 -16.06 6.71 10.73
C VAL A 230 -14.77 5.94 11.04
N VAL A 231 -13.66 6.62 11.31
CA VAL A 231 -12.42 5.92 11.70
C VAL A 231 -12.58 5.20 13.04
N SER A 232 -13.13 5.86 14.06
CA SER A 232 -13.28 5.27 15.40
C SER A 232 -14.17 4.02 15.42
N GLU A 233 -15.27 4.04 14.66
CA GLU A 233 -16.28 2.98 14.64
C GLU A 233 -15.93 1.87 13.63
N HIS A 234 -15.33 2.23 12.50
CA HIS A 234 -15.26 1.36 11.33
C HIS A 234 -13.86 1.06 10.81
N VAL A 235 -12.83 1.55 11.50
CA VAL A 235 -11.43 1.18 11.27
C VAL A 235 -10.90 0.56 12.55
N ALA A 236 -10.19 -0.56 12.42
CA ALA A 236 -9.54 -1.18 13.57
C ALA A 236 -8.36 -0.31 14.07
N ALA A 237 -8.13 -0.30 15.39
CA ALA A 237 -6.91 0.27 15.97
C ALA A 237 -5.69 -0.62 15.64
N LEU A 238 -4.47 -0.08 15.57
CA LEU A 238 -3.27 -0.88 15.20
C LEU A 238 -3.01 -2.06 16.15
N THR A 239 -3.43 -1.92 17.40
CA THR A 239 -3.34 -2.94 18.44
C THR A 239 -4.59 -3.81 18.52
N TYR A 240 -5.57 -3.61 17.64
CA TYR A 240 -6.84 -4.32 17.66
C TYR A 240 -6.60 -5.81 17.48
N ARG A 241 -7.05 -6.57 18.48
CA ARG A 241 -7.14 -8.01 18.40
C ARG A 241 -8.61 -8.36 18.30
N PRO A 242 -9.07 -9.01 17.23
CA PRO A 242 -10.44 -9.51 17.20
C PRO A 242 -10.62 -10.42 18.41
N ALA A 243 -11.67 -10.20 19.19
CA ALA A 243 -11.98 -11.04 20.33
C ALA A 243 -12.09 -12.50 19.84
N HIS A 244 -11.23 -13.38 20.35
CA HIS A 244 -11.38 -14.80 20.13
C HIS A 244 -12.64 -15.23 20.89
N LEU A 245 -13.74 -15.43 20.16
CA LEU A 245 -14.87 -16.29 20.52
C LEU A 245 -15.17 -16.32 22.03
N SER A 246 -15.47 -15.17 22.65
CA SER A 246 -16.32 -15.21 23.83
C SER A 246 -17.71 -15.63 23.35
N GLY A 247 -18.40 -16.53 24.04
CA GLY A 247 -19.63 -17.22 23.60
C GLY A 247 -20.82 -16.35 23.16
N SER A 248 -20.70 -15.02 23.13
CA SER A 248 -21.59 -14.13 22.37
C SER A 248 -21.05 -13.97 20.94
N ASN A 249 -21.86 -14.35 19.95
CA ASN A 249 -21.65 -14.09 18.52
C ASN A 249 -21.51 -12.59 18.22
N GLY A 250 -20.37 -11.97 18.57
CA GLY A 250 -20.03 -10.64 18.08
C GLY A 250 -20.03 -10.67 16.55
N ASP A 251 -20.46 -9.58 15.92
CA ASP A 251 -20.58 -9.49 14.46
C ASP A 251 -19.20 -9.67 13.80
N MET A 252 -18.90 -10.91 13.42
CA MET A 252 -17.63 -11.30 12.82
C MET A 252 -17.38 -10.56 11.50
N VAL A 253 -18.45 -10.29 10.74
CA VAL A 253 -18.39 -9.56 9.48
C VAL A 253 -17.94 -8.13 9.76
N HIS A 254 -18.56 -7.48 10.74
CA HIS A 254 -18.18 -6.12 11.13
C HIS A 254 -16.71 -6.05 11.55
N ASN A 255 -16.25 -6.98 12.39
CA ASN A 255 -14.85 -7.03 12.84
C ASN A 255 -13.86 -7.26 11.70
N GLN A 256 -14.20 -8.12 10.73
CA GLN A 256 -13.39 -8.33 9.53
C GLN A 256 -13.32 -7.09 8.65
N ILE A 257 -14.45 -6.41 8.43
CA ILE A 257 -14.47 -5.17 7.64
C ILE A 257 -13.63 -4.08 8.32
N ARG A 258 -13.67 -3.96 9.66
CA ARG A 258 -12.83 -3.00 10.39
C ARG A 258 -11.34 -3.25 10.19
N LEU A 259 -10.92 -4.51 10.26
CA LEU A 259 -9.54 -4.93 10.02
C LEU A 259 -9.12 -4.73 8.56
N PHE A 260 -10.00 -5.06 7.62
CA PHE A 260 -9.78 -4.79 6.21
C PHE A 260 -9.60 -3.29 5.95
N ASN A 261 -10.49 -2.44 6.46
CA ASN A 261 -10.42 -0.99 6.30
C ASN A 261 -9.11 -0.44 6.84
N GLN A 262 -8.65 -0.91 8.00
CA GLN A 262 -7.34 -0.55 8.54
C GLN A 262 -6.21 -0.90 7.56
N ASN A 263 -6.15 -2.15 7.12
CA ASN A 263 -5.08 -2.61 6.24
C ASN A 263 -5.13 -1.93 4.87
N ALA A 264 -6.32 -1.69 4.34
CA ALA A 264 -6.54 -0.96 3.11
C ALA A 264 -6.09 0.50 3.24
N LEU A 265 -6.41 1.19 4.35
CA LEU A 265 -5.96 2.55 4.59
C LEU A 265 -4.44 2.64 4.74
N LEU A 266 -3.80 1.69 5.44
CA LEU A 266 -2.34 1.57 5.50
C LEU A 266 -1.74 1.38 4.10
N TYR A 267 -2.34 0.51 3.29
CA TYR A 267 -1.94 0.28 1.91
C TYR A 267 -2.09 1.52 1.02
N LEU A 268 -3.17 2.28 1.16
CA LEU A 268 -3.38 3.52 0.40
C LEU A 268 -2.42 4.63 0.84
N THR A 269 -2.12 4.70 2.14
CA THR A 269 -1.13 5.63 2.70
C THR A 269 0.24 5.41 2.08
N SER A 270 0.69 4.15 1.97
CA SER A 270 1.99 3.82 1.37
C SER A 270 2.08 4.19 -0.11
N GLY A 271 0.94 4.23 -0.81
CA GLY A 271 0.88 4.70 -2.20
C GLY A 271 1.03 6.21 -2.35
N LYS A 272 0.47 7.01 -1.43
CA LYS A 272 0.53 8.49 -1.51
C LYS A 272 1.86 9.08 -1.07
N ALA A 273 2.56 8.43 -0.14
CA ALA A 273 3.92 8.82 0.25
C ALA A 273 4.87 8.90 -0.96
N TRP A 274 4.65 8.06 -1.98
CA TRP A 274 5.43 8.02 -3.21
C TRP A 274 5.22 9.23 -4.14
N HIS A 275 4.00 9.77 -4.24
CA HIS A 275 3.70 10.85 -5.18
C HIS A 275 4.08 12.24 -4.64
N THR A 276 4.50 12.32 -3.39
CA THR A 276 4.85 13.57 -2.70
C THR A 276 6.33 13.71 -2.40
N SER A 277 7.14 12.71 -2.80
CA SER A 277 8.61 12.70 -2.77
C SER A 277 9.19 12.87 -4.17
#